data_AF-A0A835X130-F1
#
_entry.id   AF-A0A835X130-F1
#
_cell.length_a   1.000
_cell.length_b   1.000
_cell.length_c   1.000
_cell.angle_alpha   90.00
_cell.angle_beta   90.00
_cell.angle_gamma   90.00
#
_symmetry.space_group_name_H-M   'P 1'
#
loop_
_entity.id
_entity.type
_entity.pdbx_description
1 polymer ?
#
loop_
_entity_poly.entity_id
_entity_poly.type
_entity_poly.pdbx_seq_one_letter_code
_entity_poly.pdbx_strand_id
1 'polypeptide(L)'
;MPDGVMIIDVMQGLGAEKAGLLPNDIITKINDVQILSALDFEKANLSPGDTVSVTVLRGEQELQFLVDIMPSPDDPERGLIGILRDTTFAFKPIYNFIEWNNPQLSMFLLWLWMISFFIGIINMLPLPILDGGKFIHSIIDKKISDKAVNSVMLGIYAFTFALFGLNIALSYMKTGWFT
;
A
#
# COMPACT_ATOMS: atom_id res chain seq x y z
N MET A 1 8.25 6.39 19.62
CA MET A 1 8.71 7.60 18.91
C MET A 1 7.73 8.72 19.21
N PRO A 2 8.18 9.97 19.39
CA PRO A 2 7.29 11.11 19.57
C PRO A 2 6.31 11.24 18.40
N ASP A 3 5.13 11.78 18.66
CA ASP A 3 4.20 12.13 17.60
C ASP A 3 4.72 13.36 16.84
N GLY A 4 4.93 13.24 15.53
CA GLY A 4 5.43 14.35 14.71
C GLY A 4 6.15 13.88 13.45
N VAL A 5 6.70 14.86 12.72
CA VAL A 5 7.46 14.62 11.48
C VAL A 5 8.90 15.10 11.66
N MET A 6 9.85 14.19 11.47
CA MET A 6 11.28 14.47 11.61
C MET A 6 11.81 15.25 10.41
N ILE A 7 12.60 16.29 10.69
CA ILE A 7 13.41 17.02 9.72
C ILE A 7 14.64 16.19 9.40
N ILE A 8 14.77 15.73 8.15
CA ILE A 8 15.95 15.04 7.63
C ILE A 8 17.06 16.07 7.38
N ASP A 9 16.70 17.18 6.75
CA ASP A 9 17.65 18.23 6.38
C ASP A 9 16.94 19.59 6.27
N VAL A 10 17.73 20.66 6.31
CA VAL A 10 17.24 22.04 6.21
C VAL A 10 17.84 22.69 4.96
N MET A 11 16.99 23.23 4.10
CA MET A 11 17.43 23.83 2.85
C MET A 11 18.09 25.19 3.09
N GLN A 12 19.24 25.40 2.46
CA GLN A 12 20.03 26.61 2.61
C GLN A 12 19.32 27.86 2.03
N GLY A 13 19.39 28.98 2.75
CA GLY A 13 18.85 30.28 2.37
C GLY A 13 17.36 30.46 2.61
N LEU A 14 16.65 29.42 3.06
CA LEU A 14 15.20 29.40 3.22
C LEU A 14 14.76 29.68 4.68
N GLY A 15 13.44 29.73 4.90
CA GLY A 15 12.84 30.12 6.17
C GLY A 15 13.34 29.28 7.36
N ALA A 16 13.36 27.96 7.20
CA ALA A 16 13.76 27.02 8.24
C ALA A 16 15.18 27.26 8.77
N GLU A 17 16.15 27.49 7.86
CA GLU A 17 17.54 27.77 8.23
C GLU A 17 17.64 29.09 9.00
N LYS A 18 16.98 30.14 8.49
CA LYS A 18 16.96 31.47 9.13
C LYS A 18 16.32 31.44 10.52
N ALA A 19 15.32 30.60 10.70
CA ALA A 19 14.64 30.41 11.98
C ALA A 19 15.45 29.57 12.98
N GLY A 20 16.49 28.86 12.54
CA GLY A 20 17.32 28.02 13.41
C GLY A 20 16.76 26.60 13.65
N LEU A 21 15.91 26.12 12.74
CA LEU A 21 15.55 24.70 12.69
C LEU A 21 16.78 23.88 12.30
N LEU A 22 16.89 22.67 12.85
CA LEU A 22 18.02 21.78 12.63
C LEU A 22 17.56 20.39 12.18
N PRO A 23 18.43 19.63 11.48
CA PRO A 23 18.21 18.21 11.26
C PRO A 23 17.97 17.46 12.57
N ASN A 24 17.09 16.44 12.53
CA ASN A 24 16.59 15.65 13.66
C ASN A 24 15.60 16.35 14.59
N ASP A 25 15.23 17.61 14.36
CA ASP A 25 14.07 18.19 15.02
C ASP A 25 12.79 17.48 14.57
N ILE A 26 11.86 17.25 15.49
CA ILE A 26 10.56 16.64 15.19
C ILE A 26 9.49 17.72 15.25
N ILE A 27 8.90 18.09 14.12
CA ILE A 27 7.81 19.07 14.08
C ILE A 27 6.54 18.42 14.64
N THR A 28 5.96 19.05 15.66
CA THR A 28 4.76 18.58 16.37
C THR A 28 3.55 19.49 16.13
N LYS A 29 3.78 20.76 15.78
CA LYS A 29 2.72 21.74 15.52
C LYS A 29 3.17 22.82 14.53
N ILE A 30 2.26 23.26 13.68
CA ILE A 30 2.43 24.44 12.82
C ILE A 30 1.19 25.33 13.02
N ASN A 31 1.40 26.54 13.54
CA ASN A 31 0.35 27.43 14.02
C ASN A 31 -0.57 26.71 15.04
N ASP A 32 -1.85 26.57 14.70
CA ASP A 32 -2.86 25.85 15.49
C ASP A 32 -3.10 24.41 15.02
N VAL A 33 -2.39 23.97 13.99
CA VAL A 33 -2.53 22.63 13.41
C VAL A 33 -1.52 21.68 14.03
N GLN A 34 -2.02 20.62 14.67
CA GLN A 34 -1.18 19.55 15.18
C GLN A 34 -0.67 18.67 14.04
N ILE A 35 0.63 18.42 14.03
CA ILE A 35 1.31 17.67 12.98
C ILE A 35 1.65 16.29 13.51
N LEU A 36 0.96 15.27 13.02
CA LEU A 36 1.21 13.87 13.39
C LEU A 36 1.86 13.10 12.24
N SER A 37 1.66 13.57 11.01
CA SER A 37 2.11 12.95 9.77
C SER A 37 2.42 14.00 8.70
N ALA A 38 3.15 13.62 7.65
CA ALA A 38 3.48 14.52 6.53
C ALA A 38 2.23 15.10 5.82
N LEU A 39 1.09 14.41 5.89
CA LEU A 39 -0.19 14.84 5.32
C LEU A 39 -0.79 16.03 6.09
N ASP A 40 -0.50 16.16 7.38
CA ASP A 40 -1.06 17.25 8.19
C ASP A 40 -0.48 18.62 7.82
N PHE A 41 0.68 18.66 7.14
CA PHE A 41 1.26 19.91 6.64
C PHE A 41 0.36 20.61 5.62
N GLU A 42 -0.41 19.85 4.82
CA GLU A 42 -1.34 20.45 3.85
C GLU A 42 -2.47 21.23 4.56
N LYS A 43 -2.82 20.83 5.79
CA LYS A 43 -3.85 21.47 6.59
C LYS A 43 -3.39 22.80 7.20
N ALA A 44 -2.07 23.02 7.31
CA ALA A 44 -1.52 24.25 7.85
C ALA A 44 -1.67 25.46 6.90
N ASN A 45 -2.02 25.22 5.63
CA ASN A 45 -2.28 26.22 4.59
C ASN A 45 -1.29 27.39 4.59
N LEU A 46 -0.05 27.11 4.16
CA LEU A 46 1.06 28.05 4.21
C LEU A 46 1.09 28.92 2.96
N SER A 47 0.95 30.24 3.11
CA SER A 47 1.06 31.19 2.00
C SER A 47 2.47 31.80 1.95
N PRO A 48 3.06 31.97 0.77
CA PRO A 48 4.33 32.68 0.62
C PRO A 48 4.26 34.09 1.20
N GLY A 49 5.26 34.47 2.01
CA GLY A 49 5.35 35.76 2.67
C GLY A 49 4.76 35.79 4.10
N ASP A 50 4.06 34.74 4.52
CA ASP A 50 3.59 34.60 5.90
C ASP A 50 4.74 34.24 6.85
N THR A 51 4.65 34.67 8.11
CA THR A 51 5.48 34.13 9.19
C THR A 51 4.63 33.19 10.04
N VAL A 52 5.01 31.92 10.11
CA VAL A 52 4.26 30.90 10.85
C VAL A 52 5.02 30.41 12.06
N SER A 53 4.28 30.01 13.09
CA SER A 53 4.87 29.44 14.28
C SER A 53 5.03 27.94 14.13
N VAL A 54 6.26 27.44 14.21
CA VAL A 54 6.58 26.01 14.12
C VAL A 54 7.08 25.54 15.47
N THR A 55 6.37 24.59 16.06
CA THR A 55 6.77 23.93 17.30
C THR A 55 7.46 22.61 16.98
N VAL A 56 8.64 22.42 17.54
CA VAL A 56 9.47 21.22 17.35
C VAL A 56 9.91 20.64 18.67
N LEU A 57 10.13 19.33 18.67
CA LEU A 57 10.78 18.60 19.73
C LEU A 57 12.24 18.35 19.34
N ARG A 58 13.17 18.92 20.11
CA ARG A 58 14.62 18.73 19.97
C ARG A 58 15.11 17.94 21.18
N GLY A 59 15.33 16.63 21.00
CA GLY A 59 15.54 15.71 22.12
C GLY A 59 14.25 15.52 22.94
N GLU A 60 14.24 16.00 24.17
CA GLU A 60 13.05 16.00 25.04
C GLU A 60 12.48 17.42 25.28
N GLN A 61 13.10 18.45 24.68
CA GLN A 61 12.68 19.83 24.86
C GLN A 61 11.80 20.29 23.70
N GLU A 62 10.66 20.88 24.04
CA GLU A 62 9.79 21.55 23.08
C GLU A 62 10.28 22.99 22.85
N LEU A 63 10.50 23.34 21.59
CA LEU A 63 11.00 24.64 21.14
C LEU A 63 10.03 25.20 20.11
N GLN A 64 9.86 26.52 20.10
CA GLN A 64 8.98 27.21 19.17
C GLN A 64 9.80 28.22 18.35
N PHE A 65 9.66 28.16 17.04
CA PHE A 65 10.37 29.00 16.08
C PHE A 65 9.36 29.77 15.23
N LEU A 66 9.67 31.01 14.90
CA LEU A 66 8.93 31.77 13.89
C LEU A 66 9.66 31.60 12.57
N VAL A 67 8.96 31.05 11.58
CA VAL A 67 9.53 30.70 10.29
C VAL A 67 8.86 31.47 9.18
N ASP A 68 9.65 32.16 8.37
CA ASP A 68 9.16 32.86 7.18
C ASP A 68 8.90 31.86 6.04
N ILE A 69 7.68 31.85 5.53
CA ILE A 69 7.27 30.97 4.44
C ILE A 69 7.71 31.56 3.11
N MET A 70 8.48 30.78 2.35
CA MET A 70 8.99 31.17 1.03
C MET A 70 8.18 30.54 -0.12
N PRO A 71 8.15 31.15 -1.31
CA PRO A 71 7.49 30.56 -2.48
C PRO A 71 8.24 29.32 -2.98
N SER A 72 7.51 28.27 -3.37
CA SER A 72 8.12 27.04 -3.90
C SER A 72 8.81 27.30 -5.23
N PRO A 73 10.05 26.80 -5.43
CA PRO A 73 10.72 26.90 -6.73
C PRO A 73 9.88 26.32 -7.88
N ASP A 74 9.12 25.26 -7.61
CA ASP A 74 8.29 24.56 -8.60
C ASP A 74 6.87 25.14 -8.71
N ASP A 75 6.36 25.78 -7.64
CA ASP A 75 5.01 26.34 -7.56
C ASP A 75 4.99 27.60 -6.67
N PRO A 76 5.13 28.80 -7.26
CA PRO A 76 5.23 30.04 -6.51
C PRO A 76 4.02 30.37 -5.63
N GLU A 77 2.85 29.78 -5.87
CA GLU A 77 1.66 29.99 -5.04
C GLU A 77 1.68 29.15 -3.75
N ARG A 78 2.52 28.10 -3.70
CA ARG A 78 2.68 27.24 -2.54
C ARG A 78 3.79 27.74 -1.63
N GLY A 79 3.46 27.91 -0.36
CA GLY A 79 4.42 28.23 0.69
C GLY A 79 5.24 27.01 1.13
N LEU A 80 6.55 27.21 1.31
CA LEU A 80 7.46 26.24 1.90
C LEU A 80 8.14 26.76 3.18
N ILE A 81 8.34 25.85 4.12
CA ILE A 81 9.14 26.08 5.33
C ILE A 81 10.64 25.95 4.99
N GLY A 82 10.99 25.06 4.04
CA GLY A 82 12.38 24.85 3.58
C GLY A 82 13.06 23.68 4.29
N ILE A 83 12.35 22.59 4.48
CA ILE A 83 12.83 21.37 5.14
C ILE A 83 12.68 20.17 4.23
N LEU A 84 13.61 19.22 4.33
CA LEU A 84 13.43 17.86 3.87
C LEU A 84 12.89 17.03 5.03
N ARG A 85 11.84 16.26 4.78
CA ARG A 85 11.13 15.50 5.80
C ARG A 85 11.09 14.02 5.43
N ASP A 86 11.02 13.19 6.45
CA ASP A 86 10.74 11.77 6.23
C ASP A 86 9.28 11.59 5.81
N THR A 87 9.08 11.11 4.59
CA THR A 87 7.76 10.79 4.03
C THR A 87 7.40 9.33 4.21
N THR A 88 8.15 8.55 5.02
CA THR A 88 7.70 7.21 5.39
C THR A 88 6.31 7.34 5.98
N PHE A 89 5.33 6.79 5.26
CA PHE A 89 3.93 6.83 5.64
C PHE A 89 3.76 6.04 6.94
N ALA A 90 3.94 6.70 8.08
CA ALA A 90 3.65 6.12 9.37
C ALA A 90 2.14 6.08 9.53
N PHE A 91 1.49 5.08 8.92
CA PHE A 91 0.12 4.72 9.25
C PHE A 91 0.09 4.41 10.75
N LYS A 92 -0.52 5.31 11.54
CA LYS A 92 -0.72 5.09 12.98
C LYS A 92 -2.09 4.45 13.17
N PRO A 93 -2.17 3.13 13.44
CA PRO A 93 -3.43 2.46 13.64
C PRO A 93 -4.14 3.00 14.91
N ILE A 94 -5.46 3.15 14.86
CA ILE A 94 -6.30 3.61 15.99
C ILE A 94 -6.15 2.65 17.20
N TYR A 95 -5.90 1.36 16.93
CA TYR A 95 -5.61 0.35 17.94
C TYR A 95 -4.34 -0.42 17.59
N ASN A 96 -3.39 -0.45 18.52
CA ASN A 96 -2.03 -0.97 18.27
C ASN A 96 -1.84 -2.43 18.73
N PHE A 97 -2.89 -3.26 18.68
CA PHE A 97 -2.81 -4.69 19.05
C PHE A 97 -2.18 -5.57 17.95
N ILE A 98 -2.11 -5.06 16.72
CA ILE A 98 -1.44 -5.70 15.60
C ILE A 98 -0.18 -4.88 15.27
N GLU A 99 0.96 -5.54 15.29
CA GLU A 99 2.23 -4.98 14.83
C GLU A 99 2.28 -4.95 13.29
N TRP A 100 1.60 -3.98 12.67
CA TRP A 100 1.50 -3.90 11.20
C TRP A 100 2.85 -3.74 10.48
N ASN A 101 3.86 -3.19 11.17
CA ASN A 101 5.21 -3.01 10.64
C ASN A 101 6.08 -4.28 10.76
N ASN A 102 5.54 -5.38 11.28
CA ASN A 102 6.27 -6.64 11.44
C ASN A 102 6.33 -7.40 10.09
N PRO A 103 7.51 -7.53 9.46
CA PRO A 103 7.62 -8.19 8.15
C PRO A 103 7.16 -9.65 8.17
N GLN A 104 7.33 -10.34 9.29
CA GLN A 104 6.92 -11.74 9.44
C GLN A 104 5.40 -11.88 9.45
N LEU A 105 4.70 -10.93 10.08
CA LEU A 105 3.25 -10.90 10.07
C LEU A 105 2.74 -10.64 8.66
N SER A 106 3.31 -9.66 7.94
CA SER A 106 2.94 -9.38 6.55
C SER A 106 3.18 -10.59 5.65
N MET A 107 4.30 -11.29 5.80
CA MET A 107 4.60 -12.52 5.05
C MET A 107 3.59 -13.63 5.35
N PHE A 108 3.24 -13.82 6.63
CA PHE A 108 2.25 -14.80 7.04
C PHE A 108 0.85 -14.49 6.46
N LEU A 109 0.40 -13.24 6.53
CA LEU A 109 -0.87 -12.81 5.97
C LEU A 109 -0.89 -12.95 4.44
N LEU A 110 0.22 -12.63 3.77
CA LEU A 110 0.36 -12.84 2.33
C LEU A 110 0.26 -14.33 1.98
N TRP A 111 0.88 -15.20 2.78
CA TRP A 111 0.80 -16.65 2.59
C TRP A 111 -0.63 -17.18 2.77
N LEU A 112 -1.35 -16.74 3.81
CA LEU A 112 -2.77 -17.08 4.01
C LEU A 112 -3.64 -16.59 2.85
N TRP A 113 -3.39 -15.37 2.38
CA TRP A 113 -4.08 -14.79 1.24
C TRP A 113 -3.83 -15.61 -0.03
N MET A 114 -2.57 -15.98 -0.30
CA MET A 114 -2.21 -16.82 -1.44
C MET A 114 -2.93 -18.16 -1.40
N ILE A 115 -2.92 -18.86 -0.26
CA ILE A 115 -3.63 -20.14 -0.11
C ILE A 115 -5.12 -19.98 -0.40
N SER A 116 -5.76 -18.98 0.22
CA SER A 116 -7.19 -18.73 0.04
C SER A 116 -7.53 -18.41 -1.42
N PHE A 117 -6.69 -17.60 -2.06
CA PHE A 117 -6.82 -17.23 -3.46
C PHE A 117 -6.68 -18.44 -4.39
N PHE A 118 -5.66 -19.28 -4.21
CA PHE A 118 -5.45 -20.47 -5.05
C PHE A 118 -6.52 -21.54 -4.85
N ILE A 119 -6.98 -21.76 -3.61
CA ILE A 119 -8.12 -22.65 -3.36
C ILE A 119 -9.36 -22.14 -4.09
N GLY A 120 -9.59 -20.82 -4.06
CA GLY A 120 -10.66 -20.17 -4.82
C GLY A 120 -10.55 -20.43 -6.33
N ILE A 121 -9.37 -20.22 -6.92
CA ILE A 121 -9.14 -20.48 -8.36
C ILE A 121 -9.38 -21.95 -8.69
N ILE A 122 -8.83 -22.87 -7.91
CA ILE A 122 -9.00 -24.32 -8.14
C ILE A 122 -10.49 -24.67 -8.09
N ASN A 123 -11.23 -24.20 -7.09
CA ASN A 123 -12.66 -24.48 -6.96
C ASN A 123 -13.51 -23.86 -8.09
N MET A 124 -13.03 -22.82 -8.76
CA MET A 124 -13.66 -22.24 -9.95
C MET A 124 -13.38 -23.02 -11.24
N LEU A 125 -12.48 -24.02 -11.24
CA LEU A 125 -12.21 -24.83 -12.42
C LEU A 125 -13.45 -25.63 -12.85
N PRO A 126 -13.63 -25.84 -14.16
CA PRO A 126 -14.77 -26.54 -14.73
C PRO A 126 -14.60 -28.07 -14.60
N LEU A 127 -14.49 -28.57 -13.37
CA LEU A 127 -14.29 -29.99 -13.07
C LEU A 127 -15.49 -30.58 -12.32
N PRO A 128 -15.79 -31.89 -12.48
CA PRO A 128 -17.03 -32.49 -11.94
C PRO A 128 -17.18 -32.38 -10.42
N ILE A 129 -16.08 -32.42 -9.68
CA ILE A 129 -16.07 -32.45 -8.21
C ILE A 129 -16.12 -31.01 -7.64
N LEU A 130 -15.78 -30.01 -8.45
CA LEU A 130 -15.56 -28.63 -8.01
C LEU A 130 -16.79 -27.76 -8.28
N ASP A 131 -16.86 -26.63 -7.57
CA ASP A 131 -18.03 -25.74 -7.64
C ASP A 131 -18.17 -25.05 -9.00
N GLY A 132 -17.06 -24.77 -9.70
CA GLY A 132 -17.06 -24.26 -11.07
C GLY A 132 -17.77 -25.19 -12.06
N GLY A 133 -17.63 -26.52 -11.90
CA GLY A 133 -18.35 -27.50 -12.72
C GLY A 133 -19.86 -27.45 -12.50
N LYS A 134 -20.31 -27.36 -11.24
CA LYS A 134 -21.75 -27.22 -10.89
C LYS A 134 -22.33 -25.90 -11.38
N PHE A 135 -21.54 -24.82 -11.30
CA PHE A 135 -21.93 -23.50 -11.78
C PHE A 135 -22.17 -23.51 -13.29
N ILE A 136 -21.22 -24.05 -14.07
CA ILE A 136 -21.35 -24.17 -15.52
C ILE A 136 -22.53 -25.06 -15.89
N HIS A 137 -22.69 -26.20 -15.21
CA HIS A 137 -23.86 -27.06 -15.39
C HIS A 137 -25.16 -26.26 -15.23
N SER A 138 -25.29 -25.51 -14.13
CA SER A 138 -26.50 -24.71 -13.83
C SER A 138 -26.78 -23.60 -14.86
N ILE A 139 -25.73 -23.03 -15.48
CA ILE A 139 -25.88 -22.02 -16.55
C ILE A 139 -26.38 -22.67 -17.84
N ILE A 140 -25.80 -23.80 -18.21
CA ILE A 140 -26.08 -24.47 -19.48
C ILE A 140 -27.44 -25.18 -19.43
N ASP A 141 -27.79 -25.76 -18.29
CA ASP A 141 -29.05 -26.46 -18.03
C ASP A 141 -30.28 -25.59 -18.28
N LYS A 142 -30.19 -24.28 -17.99
CA LYS A 142 -31.26 -23.33 -18.30
C LYS A 142 -31.47 -23.06 -19.79
N LYS A 143 -30.55 -23.47 -20.67
CA LYS A 143 -30.55 -23.11 -22.09
C LYS A 143 -30.80 -24.27 -23.05
N ILE A 144 -30.53 -25.51 -22.65
CA ILE A 144 -30.59 -26.69 -23.53
C ILE A 144 -31.09 -27.94 -22.79
N SER A 145 -31.48 -28.98 -23.55
CA SER A 145 -31.94 -30.26 -22.98
C SER A 145 -30.84 -30.98 -22.18
N ASP A 146 -31.20 -31.71 -21.13
CA ASP A 146 -30.31 -32.46 -20.22
C ASP A 146 -29.28 -33.35 -20.95
N LYS A 147 -29.69 -34.00 -22.05
CA LYS A 147 -28.79 -34.85 -22.85
C LYS A 147 -27.67 -34.05 -23.52
N ALA A 148 -27.99 -32.84 -23.97
CA ALA A 148 -27.03 -31.90 -24.54
C ALA A 148 -26.13 -31.31 -23.43
N VAL A 149 -26.67 -30.97 -22.25
CA VAL A 149 -25.89 -30.52 -21.09
C VAL A 149 -24.82 -31.56 -20.73
N ASN A 150 -25.22 -32.81 -20.55
CA ASN A 150 -24.30 -33.89 -20.20
C ASN A 150 -23.20 -34.10 -21.25
N SER A 151 -23.54 -34.00 -22.54
CA SER A 151 -22.58 -34.11 -23.64
C SER A 151 -21.57 -32.96 -23.64
N VAL A 152 -22.05 -31.73 -23.42
CA VAL A 152 -21.20 -30.53 -23.34
C VAL A 152 -20.29 -30.59 -22.11
N MET A 153 -20.83 -30.96 -20.95
CA MET A 153 -20.04 -31.10 -19.71
C MET A 153 -18.95 -32.16 -19.86
N LEU A 154 -19.26 -33.32 -20.46
CA LEU A 154 -18.25 -34.35 -20.77
C LEU A 154 -17.13 -33.78 -21.66
N GLY A 155 -17.47 -32.99 -22.68
CA GLY A 155 -16.50 -32.32 -23.55
C GLY A 155 -15.62 -31.32 -22.79
N ILE A 156 -16.22 -30.48 -21.95
CA ILE A 156 -15.49 -29.53 -21.09
C ILE A 156 -14.53 -30.25 -20.14
N TYR A 157 -14.98 -31.35 -19.51
CA TYR A 157 -14.14 -32.15 -18.64
C TYR A 157 -12.98 -32.78 -19.39
N ALA A 158 -13.25 -33.44 -20.52
CA ALA A 158 -12.22 -34.06 -21.35
C ALA A 158 -11.18 -33.03 -21.82
N PHE A 159 -11.62 -31.86 -22.26
CA PHE A 159 -10.74 -30.76 -22.64
C PHE A 159 -9.87 -30.28 -21.48
N THR A 160 -10.47 -30.07 -20.31
CA THR A 160 -9.76 -29.60 -19.11
C THR A 160 -8.71 -30.60 -18.65
N PHE A 161 -9.03 -31.90 -18.61
CA PHE A 161 -8.07 -32.96 -18.28
C PHE A 161 -6.98 -33.10 -19.32
N ALA A 162 -7.30 -33.01 -20.62
CA ALA A 162 -6.32 -33.07 -21.69
C ALA A 162 -5.35 -31.89 -21.61
N LEU A 163 -5.85 -30.68 -21.38
CA LEU A 163 -5.03 -29.47 -21.19
C LEU A 163 -4.08 -29.64 -19.98
N PHE A 164 -4.58 -30.19 -18.87
CA PHE A 164 -3.78 -30.40 -17.67
C PHE A 164 -2.68 -31.45 -17.89
N GLY A 165 -3.04 -32.60 -18.45
CA GLY A 165 -2.10 -33.66 -18.79
C GLY A 165 -1.06 -33.21 -19.81
N LEU A 166 -1.46 -32.43 -20.81
CA LEU A 166 -0.55 -31.86 -21.80
C LEU A 166 0.41 -30.85 -21.17
N ASN A 167 -0.06 -29.97 -20.27
CA ASN A 167 0.83 -29.06 -19.54
C ASN A 167 1.88 -29.79 -18.71
N ILE A 168 1.49 -30.87 -18.03
CA ILE A 168 2.43 -31.72 -17.27
C ILE A 168 3.43 -32.39 -18.22
N ALA A 169 2.96 -33.02 -19.30
CA ALA A 169 3.79 -33.71 -20.28
C ALA A 169 4.78 -32.76 -20.96
N LEU A 170 4.32 -31.59 -21.42
CA LEU A 170 5.18 -30.56 -22.02
C LEU A 170 6.20 -30.01 -21.03
N SER A 171 5.79 -29.79 -19.77
CA SER A 171 6.72 -29.38 -18.72
C SER A 171 7.81 -30.43 -18.56
N TYR A 172 7.45 -31.71 -18.48
CA TYR A 172 8.37 -32.83 -18.34
C TYR A 172 9.35 -32.96 -19.53
N MET A 173 8.84 -32.82 -20.76
CA MET A 173 9.67 -32.86 -21.97
C MET A 173 10.63 -31.67 -22.06
N LYS A 174 10.23 -30.50 -21.57
CA LYS A 174 11.03 -29.27 -21.64
C LYS A 174 12.10 -29.21 -20.54
N THR A 175 11.85 -29.73 -19.35
CA THR A 175 12.79 -29.66 -18.21
C THR A 175 13.80 -30.80 -18.15
N GLY A 176 13.72 -31.80 -19.02
CA GLY A 176 14.80 -32.79 -19.24
C GLY A 176 15.25 -33.53 -17.97
N TRP A 177 14.33 -33.82 -17.05
CA TRP A 177 14.66 -34.19 -15.66
C TRP A 177 15.15 -35.63 -15.47
N PHE A 178 16.01 -36.13 -16.39
CA PHE A 178 16.94 -37.24 -16.23
C PHE A 178 18.09 -37.16 -17.27
N THR A 179 18.97 -36.17 -17.14
CA THR A 179 20.42 -36.28 -17.43
C THR A 179 21.18 -35.46 -16.42
#